data_AF-A0A928H573-F1
#
_entry.id   AF-A0A928H573-F1
#
_cell.length_a   1.000
_cell.length_b   1.000
_cell.length_c   1.000
_cell.angle_alpha   90.00
_cell.angle_beta   90.00
_cell.angle_gamma   90.00
#
_symmetry.space_group_name_H-M   'P 1'
#
loop_
_entity.id
_entity.type
_entity.pdbx_description
1 polymer ?
#
loop_
_entity_poly.entity_id
_entity_poly.type
_entity_poly.pdbx_seq_one_letter_code
_entity_poly.pdbx_strand_id
1 'polypeptide(L)'
;MGSDIVIRDEPGEYGIRARYSDDGSFVVLGESVRPVTLTVRVEDVWCRIPVGLRHYSYDAKIWRDGEDAPSHVLENVAPDARIFLDFTADFRIEFR
;
A
#
# COMPACT_ATOMS: atom_id res chain seq x y z
N MET A 1 8.67 2.19 -16.16
CA MET A 1 7.72 1.09 -16.47
C MET A 1 7.58 0.30 -15.18
N GLY A 2 6.48 0.48 -14.44
CA GLY A 2 6.40 0.00 -13.05
C GLY A 2 6.37 -1.52 -12.95
N SER A 3 7.07 -2.08 -11.96
CA SER A 3 7.01 -3.50 -11.62
C SER A 3 5.95 -3.76 -10.55
N ASP A 4 5.04 -4.68 -10.82
CA ASP A 4 4.11 -5.19 -9.81
C ASP A 4 4.81 -6.24 -8.96
N ILE A 5 4.77 -6.08 -7.65
CA ILE A 5 5.36 -7.00 -6.67
C ILE A 5 4.25 -7.54 -5.79
N VAL A 6 4.14 -8.85 -5.71
CA VAL A 6 3.24 -9.51 -4.75
C VAL A 6 3.83 -9.36 -3.35
N ILE A 7 3.06 -8.74 -2.46
CA ILE A 7 3.42 -8.56 -1.06
C ILE A 7 2.89 -9.73 -0.23
N ARG A 8 1.61 -10.06 -0.41
CA ARG A 8 0.92 -11.21 0.18
C ARG A 8 -0.14 -11.71 -0.79
N ASP A 9 -0.40 -13.00 -0.76
CA ASP A 9 -1.42 -13.65 -1.59
C ASP A 9 -1.97 -14.84 -0.82
N GLU A 10 -3.29 -14.86 -0.61
CA GLU A 10 -4.02 -15.98 -0.03
C GLU A 10 -5.02 -16.47 -1.09
N PRO A 11 -4.74 -17.61 -1.74
CA PRO A 11 -5.52 -18.06 -2.89
C PRO A 11 -7.01 -18.18 -2.60
N GLY A 12 -7.82 -17.40 -3.34
CA GLY A 12 -9.28 -17.39 -3.19
C GLY A 12 -9.80 -16.57 -2.02
N GLU A 13 -8.94 -15.90 -1.25
CA GLU A 13 -9.36 -15.00 -0.17
C GLU A 13 -9.01 -13.53 -0.44
N TYR A 14 -7.73 -13.19 -0.48
CA TYR A 14 -7.27 -11.82 -0.67
C TYR A 14 -5.87 -11.76 -1.28
N GLY A 15 -5.56 -10.65 -1.95
CA GLY A 15 -4.25 -10.38 -2.53
C GLY A 15 -3.78 -8.97 -2.21
N ILE A 16 -2.48 -8.80 -1.95
CA ILE A 16 -1.85 -7.49 -1.75
C ILE A 16 -0.65 -7.37 -2.69
N ARG A 17 -0.65 -6.32 -3.49
CA ARG A 17 0.41 -6.02 -4.46
C ARG A 17 0.92 -4.60 -4.28
N ALA A 18 2.17 -4.37 -4.62
CA ALA A 18 2.77 -3.05 -4.69
C ALA A 18 3.23 -2.75 -6.11
N ARG A 19 3.01 -1.53 -6.57
CA ARG A 19 3.52 -1.00 -7.84
C ARG A 19 4.42 0.20 -7.55
N TYR A 20 5.59 0.20 -8.16
CA TYR A 20 6.57 1.28 -8.02
C TYR A 20 6.61 2.11 -9.29
N SER A 21 6.63 3.43 -9.13
CA SER A 21 6.75 4.38 -10.22
C SER A 21 8.17 4.96 -10.26
N ASP A 22 8.59 5.37 -11.45
CA ASP A 22 9.94 5.93 -11.67
C ASP A 22 10.12 7.33 -11.02
N ASP A 23 9.02 7.97 -10.60
CA ASP A 23 8.99 9.29 -9.94
C ASP A 23 9.18 9.20 -8.41
N GLY A 24 9.47 8.01 -7.88
CA GLY A 24 9.65 7.79 -6.45
C GLY A 24 8.38 7.38 -5.72
N SER A 25 7.21 7.56 -6.32
CA SER A 25 5.94 7.14 -5.73
C SER A 25 5.75 5.63 -5.80
N PHE A 26 4.98 5.09 -4.86
CA PHE A 26 4.54 3.70 -4.93
C PHE A 26 3.12 3.53 -4.43
N VAL A 27 2.44 2.53 -4.96
CA VAL A 27 1.04 2.24 -4.67
C VAL A 27 0.93 0.83 -4.15
N VAL A 28 0.27 0.65 -3.01
CA VAL A 28 -0.13 -0.64 -2.47
C VAL A 28 -1.61 -0.83 -2.78
N LEU A 29 -1.96 -1.94 -3.41
CA LEU A 29 -3.32 -2.32 -3.73
C LEU A 29 -3.65 -3.61 -2.99
N GLY A 30 -4.83 -3.66 -2.39
CA GLY A 30 -5.39 -4.88 -1.83
C GLY A 30 -6.76 -5.16 -2.39
N GLU A 31 -7.05 -6.44 -2.61
CA GLU A 31 -8.35 -6.95 -3.02
C GLU A 31 -8.73 -8.13 -2.14
N SER A 32 -10.01 -8.28 -1.81
CA SER A 32 -10.55 -9.37 -0.99
C SER A 32 -11.96 -9.75 -1.44
N VAL A 33 -12.31 -11.03 -1.35
CA VAL A 33 -13.66 -11.54 -1.67
C VAL A 33 -14.66 -11.36 -0.53
N ARG A 34 -14.19 -10.96 0.66
CA ARG A 34 -14.99 -10.74 1.87
C ARG A 34 -14.40 -9.61 2.72
N PRO A 35 -15.20 -8.97 3.59
CA PRO A 35 -14.67 -7.99 4.54
C PRO A 35 -13.56 -8.57 5.40
N VAL A 36 -12.45 -7.84 5.49
CA VAL A 36 -11.26 -8.29 6.20
C VAL A 36 -10.54 -7.11 6.85
N THR A 37 -9.89 -7.38 7.97
CA THR A 37 -8.96 -6.45 8.62
C THR A 37 -7.55 -6.91 8.31
N LEU A 38 -6.72 -6.04 7.74
CA LEU A 38 -5.31 -6.35 7.47
C LEU A 38 -4.37 -5.29 8.04
N THR A 39 -3.18 -5.76 8.42
CA THR A 39 -2.05 -4.89 8.75
C THR A 39 -1.09 -4.84 7.57
N VAL A 40 -1.04 -3.68 6.91
CA VAL A 40 -0.01 -3.36 5.93
C VAL A 40 1.22 -2.87 6.70
N ARG A 41 2.32 -3.64 6.59
CA ARG A 41 3.61 -3.24 7.14
C ARG A 41 4.33 -2.43 6.05
N VAL A 42 4.61 -1.16 6.33
CA VAL A 42 5.31 -0.29 5.36
C VAL A 42 6.67 -0.89 5.03
N GLU A 43 7.32 -1.55 5.99
CA GLU A 43 8.57 -2.29 5.85
C GLU A 43 8.55 -3.32 4.70
N ASP A 44 7.44 -4.06 4.54
CA ASP A 44 7.30 -5.07 3.49
C ASP A 44 7.45 -4.40 2.12
N VAL A 45 6.94 -3.18 1.99
CA VAL A 45 6.99 -2.40 0.74
C VAL A 45 8.33 -1.64 0.64
N TRP A 46 8.84 -1.14 1.76
CA TRP A 46 10.07 -0.36 1.87
C TRP A 46 11.31 -1.12 1.44
N CYS A 47 11.43 -2.38 1.88
CA CYS A 47 12.55 -3.25 1.52
C CYS A 47 12.65 -3.53 0.01
N ARG A 48 11.57 -3.26 -0.73
CA ARG A 48 11.44 -3.47 -2.17
C ARG A 48 11.53 -2.17 -2.98
N ILE A 49 11.47 -0.99 -2.32
CA ILE A 49 11.76 0.31 -2.96
C ILE A 49 13.21 0.30 -3.47
N PRO A 50 13.51 0.80 -4.69
CA PRO A 50 14.88 0.99 -5.14
C PRO A 50 15.72 1.81 -4.15
N VAL A 51 16.96 1.39 -3.88
CA VAL A 51 17.80 1.99 -2.82
C VAL A 51 17.91 3.52 -2.93
N GLY A 52 18.03 4.04 -4.15
CA GLY A 52 18.13 5.48 -4.42
C GLY A 52 16.83 6.27 -4.24
N LEU A 53 15.74 5.65 -3.78
CA LEU A 53 14.47 6.31 -3.47
C LEU A 53 14.11 6.17 -1.98
N ARG A 54 14.84 5.38 -1.20
CA ARG A 54 14.54 5.15 0.23
C ARG A 54 14.90 6.33 1.14
N HIS A 55 15.49 7.40 0.62
CA HIS A 55 15.86 8.56 1.43
C HIS A 55 14.75 9.62 1.51
N TYR A 56 13.64 9.44 0.80
CA TYR A 56 12.51 10.36 0.84
C TYR A 56 11.62 10.10 2.06
N SER A 57 11.04 11.17 2.60
CA SER A 57 9.86 11.08 3.47
C SER A 57 8.64 10.88 2.59
N TYR A 58 7.77 9.94 2.97
CA TYR A 58 6.57 9.61 2.21
C TYR A 58 5.33 9.92 3.01
N ASP A 59 4.38 10.61 2.39
CA ASP A 59 3.02 10.73 2.88
C ASP A 59 2.18 9.59 2.30
N ALA A 60 1.33 8.99 3.13
CA ALA A 60 0.41 7.93 2.70
C ALA A 60 -1.01 8.47 2.56
N LYS A 61 -1.57 8.37 1.36
CA LYS A 61 -2.99 8.61 1.09
C LYS A 61 -3.70 7.27 0.98
N ILE A 62 -4.83 7.13 1.66
CA ILE A 62 -5.54 5.85 1.79
C ILE A 62 -6.95 6.00 1.21
N TRP A 63 -7.32 5.11 0.30
CA TRP A 63 -8.67 4.93 -0.25
C TRP A 63 -9.16 3.53 0.06
N ARG A 64 -10.44 3.37 0.33
CA ARG A 64 -11.07 2.06 0.59
C ARG A 64 -12.33 1.90 -0.23
N ASP A 65 -12.64 0.67 -0.62
CA ASP A 65 -13.96 0.28 -1.11
C ASP A 65 -14.50 1.19 -2.25
N GLY A 66 -13.63 1.54 -3.20
CA GLY A 66 -13.97 2.40 -4.33
C GLY A 66 -14.18 3.89 -4.01
N GLU A 67 -13.73 4.37 -2.86
CA GLU A 67 -13.76 5.80 -2.51
C GLU A 67 -13.09 6.68 -3.58
N ASP A 68 -13.76 7.78 -3.99
CA ASP A 68 -13.24 8.75 -4.98
C ASP A 68 -12.13 9.65 -4.41
N ALA A 69 -12.08 9.81 -3.09
CA ALA A 69 -11.15 10.67 -2.37
C ALA A 69 -10.50 9.91 -1.21
N PRO A 70 -9.26 10.26 -0.81
CA PRO A 70 -8.60 9.53 0.27
C PRO A 70 -9.36 9.77 1.58
N SER A 71 -9.77 8.70 2.23
CA SER A 71 -10.40 8.78 3.56
C SER A 71 -9.41 9.20 4.63
N HIS A 72 -8.12 8.93 4.44
CA HIS A 72 -7.06 9.32 5.37
C HIS A 72 -5.80 9.77 4.64
N VAL A 73 -5.10 10.72 5.25
CA VAL A 73 -3.77 11.16 4.86
C VAL A 73 -2.87 11.09 6.09
N LEU A 74 -1.77 10.34 5.98
CA LEU A 74 -0.76 10.20 7.02
C LEU A 74 0.51 10.88 6.53
N GLU A 75 0.98 11.89 7.27
CA GLU A 75 2.19 12.63 6.90
C GLU A 75 3.44 11.97 7.47
N ASN A 76 4.55 12.01 6.72
CA ASN A 76 5.87 11.53 7.14
C ASN A 76 5.86 10.10 7.70
N VAL A 77 5.25 9.17 6.97
CA VAL A 77 5.10 7.77 7.40
C VAL A 77 6.48 7.12 7.55
N ALA A 78 6.76 6.64 8.76
CA ALA A 78 8.00 5.95 9.06
C ALA A 78 8.09 4.59 8.32
N PRO A 79 9.30 4.14 7.92
CA PRO A 79 9.48 2.87 7.23
C PRO A 79 8.97 1.63 8.00
N ASP A 80 8.93 1.70 9.33
CA ASP A 80 8.47 0.63 10.22
C ASP A 80 6.99 0.78 10.64
N ALA A 81 6.28 1.75 10.07
CA ALA A 81 4.88 1.98 10.36
C ALA A 81 4.01 0.77 10.00
N ARG A 82 2.94 0.59 10.78
CA ARG A 82 1.93 -0.45 10.59
C ARG A 82 0.58 0.21 10.42
N ILE A 83 0.03 0.09 9.23
CA ILE A 83 -1.27 0.66 8.88
C ILE A 83 -2.29 -0.46 9.02
N PHE A 84 -3.22 -0.30 9.96
CA PHE A 84 -4.35 -1.20 10.16
C PHE A 84 -5.52 -0.71 9.32
N LEU A 85 -6.05 -1.59 8.48
CA LEU A 85 -7.11 -1.25 7.54
C LEU A 85 -8.22 -2.28 7.61
N ASP A 86 -9.43 -1.79 7.87
CA ASP A 86 -10.68 -2.50 7.63
C ASP A 86 -11.21 -2.10 6.25
N PHE A 87 -11.45 -3.09 5.39
CA PHE A 87 -12.02 -2.89 4.05
C PHE A 87 -12.94 -4.05 3.67
N THR A 88 -13.90 -3.79 2.78
CA THR A 88 -14.92 -4.76 2.37
C THR A 88 -14.56 -5.52 1.10
N ALA A 89 -13.94 -4.85 0.13
CA ALA A 89 -13.63 -5.40 -1.18
C ALA A 89 -12.21 -5.03 -1.62
N ASP A 90 -11.82 -3.75 -1.50
CA ASP A 90 -10.52 -3.28 -1.96
C ASP A 90 -9.99 -2.11 -1.14
N PHE A 91 -8.68 -1.87 -1.26
CA PHE A 91 -8.06 -0.64 -0.80
C PHE A 91 -6.91 -0.23 -1.70
N ARG A 92 -6.58 1.05 -1.64
CA ARG A 92 -5.38 1.65 -2.24
C ARG A 92 -4.66 2.50 -1.21
N ILE A 93 -3.35 2.36 -1.13
CA ILE A 93 -2.47 3.27 -0.41
C ILE A 93 -1.46 3.82 -1.40
N GLU A 94 -1.42 5.14 -1.58
CA GLU A 94 -0.40 5.81 -2.36
C GLU A 94 0.61 6.47 -1.43
N PHE A 95 1.88 6.19 -1.64
CA PHE A 95 3.00 6.79 -0.95
C PHE A 95 3.70 7.74 -1.91
N ARG A 96 3.83 9.00 -1.51
CA ARG A 96 4.47 10.05 -2.32
C ARG A 96 5.27 11.01 -1.47
#